data_AF-A0AAE3VCJ7-F1
#
_entry.id   AF-A0AAE3VCJ7-F1
#
_cell.length_a   1.000
_cell.length_b   1.000
_cell.length_c   1.000
_cell.angle_alpha   90.00
_cell.angle_beta   90.00
_cell.angle_gamma   90.00
#
_symmetry.space_group_name_H-M   'P 1'
#
loop_
_entity.id
_entity.type
_entity.pdbx_description
1 polymer ?
#
loop_
_entity_poly.entity_id
_entity_poly.type
_entity_poly.pdbx_seq_one_letter_code
_entity_poly.pdbx_strand_id
1 'polypeptide(L)' 'MSKTNKELAVELYSAFLISSGSFFSSSNFKGTVKYPSNDEMVKQIKDLTQKLSTIQND' A
#
# COMPACT_ATOMS: atom_id res chain seq x y z
N MET A 1 3.71 19.22 -11.13
CA MET A 1 3.33 19.27 -9.71
C MET A 1 3.87 18.02 -9.05
N SER A 2 4.79 18.14 -8.10
CA SER A 2 5.15 16.99 -7.25
C SER A 2 3.90 16.60 -6.45
N LYS A 3 3.57 15.31 -6.46
CA LYS A 3 2.47 14.77 -5.66
C LYS A 3 2.78 14.99 -4.18
N THR A 4 1.74 15.23 -3.39
CA THR A 4 1.91 15.29 -1.93
C THR A 4 2.24 13.90 -1.38
N ASN A 5 2.91 13.83 -0.23
CA ASN A 5 3.25 12.55 0.41
C ASN A 5 2.01 11.69 0.72
N LYS A 6 0.85 12.32 0.92
CA LYS A 6 -0.43 11.64 1.10
C LYS A 6 -0.90 10.96 -0.19
N GLU A 7 -0.87 11.69 -1.30
CA GLU A 7 -1.25 11.15 -2.62
C GLU A 7 -0.29 10.02 -3.02
N LEU A 8 1.02 10.20 -2.79
CA LEU A 8 2.02 9.18 -3.05
C LEU A 8 1.83 7.93 -2.18
N ALA A 9 1.51 8.09 -0.89
CA ALA A 9 1.23 6.96 0.00
C ALA A 9 0.02 6.13 -0.48
N VAL A 10 -1.05 6.81 -0.90
CA VAL A 10 -2.26 6.16 -1.42
C VAL A 10 -1.97 5.41 -2.72
N GLU A 11 -1.20 6.00 -3.63
CA GLU A 11 -0.80 5.34 -4.88
C GLU A 11 0.06 4.10 -4.64
N LEU A 12 1.08 4.20 -3.79
CA LEU A 12 1.94 3.06 -3.44
C LEU A 12 1.15 1.93 -2.79
N TYR A 13 0.22 2.28 -1.88
CA TYR A 13 -0.65 1.30 -1.24
C TYR A 13 -1.58 0.61 -2.25
N SER A 14 -2.17 1.38 -3.16
CA SER A 14 -3.05 0.85 -4.21
C SER A 14 -2.30 -0.08 -5.17
N ALA A 15 -1.09 0.31 -5.59
CA ALA A 15 -0.23 -0.52 -6.43
C ALA A 15 0.15 -1.84 -5.73
N PHE A 16 0.45 -1.78 -4.43
CA PHE A 16 0.72 -2.98 -3.63
C PHE A 16 -0.48 -3.92 -3.59
N LEU A 17 -1.69 -3.40 -3.34
CA LEU A 17 -2.90 -4.22 -3.33
C LEU A 17 -3.15 -4.90 -4.69
N ILE A 18 -3.02 -4.16 -5.79
CA ILE A 18 -3.19 -4.69 -7.15
C ILE A 18 -2.16 -5.80 -7.43
N SER A 19 -0.89 -5.56 -7.10
CA SER A 19 0.18 -6.55 -7.25
C SER A 19 -0.06 -7.80 -6.39
N SER A 20 -0.52 -7.60 -5.15
CA SER A 20 -0.81 -8.72 -4.24
C SER A 20 -1.92 -9.62 -4.77
N GLY A 21 -2.96 -9.05 -5.41
CA GLY A 21 -4.00 -9.84 -6.08
C GLY A 21 -3.44 -10.75 -7.18
N SER A 22 -2.41 -10.31 -7.90
CA SER A 22 -1.72 -11.11 -8.92
C SER A 22 -0.88 -12.23 -8.29
N PHE A 23 -0.27 -12.00 -7.13
CA PHE A 23 0.48 -13.02 -6.40
C PHE A 23 -0.42 -14.11 -5.81
N PHE A 24 -1.54 -13.70 -5.19
CA PHE A 24 -2.50 -14.61 -4.58
C PHE A 24 -3.33 -15.42 -5.59
N SER A 25 -3.46 -14.94 -6.82
CA SER A 25 -4.10 -15.67 -7.92
C SER A 25 -3.17 -16.66 -8.62
N SER A 26 -1.90 -16.77 -8.19
CA SER A 26 -0.98 -17.77 -8.72
C SER A 26 -1.40 -19.18 -8.29
N SER A 27 -1.25 -20.15 -9.20
CA SER A 27 -1.54 -21.58 -8.95
C SER A 27 -0.67 -22.21 -7.84
N ASN A 28 0.39 -21.52 -7.42
CA ASN A 28 1.30 -21.95 -6.37
C ASN A 28 0.88 -21.46 -4.97
N PHE A 29 -0.10 -20.56 -4.87
CA PHE A 29 -0.58 -20.07 -3.58
C PHE A 29 -1.67 -20.99 -3.02
N LYS A 30 -1.38 -21.67 -1.90
CA LYS A 30 -2.31 -22.58 -1.20
C LYS A 30 -2.91 -21.98 0.08
N GLY A 31 -2.84 -20.67 0.26
CA GLY A 31 -3.32 -19.97 1.46
C GLY A 31 -4.69 -19.30 1.29
N THR A 32 -5.29 -18.88 2.40
CA THR A 32 -6.47 -18.00 2.38
C THR A 32 -5.99 -16.55 2.42
N VAL A 33 -6.36 -15.75 1.41
CA VAL A 33 -6.10 -14.30 1.41
C VAL A 33 -6.99 -13.65 2.45
N LYS A 34 -6.40 -12.99 3.44
CA LYS A 34 -7.13 -12.11 4.36
C LYS A 34 -6.97 -10.68 3.86
N TYR A 35 -8.07 -10.10 3.40
CA TYR A 35 -8.10 -8.68 3.08
C TYR A 35 -8.10 -7.87 4.39
N PRO A 36 -7.31 -6.78 4.46
CA PRO A 36 -7.34 -5.88 5.61
C PRO A 36 -8.69 -5.18 5.73
N SER A 37 -9.10 -4.89 6.96
CA SER A 37 -10.27 -4.04 7.23
C SER A 37 -9.99 -2.57 6.86
N ASN A 38 -11.04 -1.76 6.71
CA ASN A 38 -10.89 -0.34 6.39
C ASN A 38 -10.01 0.41 7.41
N ASP A 39 -10.14 0.10 8.70
CA ASP A 39 -9.34 0.73 9.75
C ASP A 39 -7.86 0.36 9.65
N GLU A 40 -7.56 -0.89 9.31
CA GLU A 40 -6.18 -1.35 9.08
C GLU A 40 -5.57 -0.68 7.85
N MET A 41 -6.34 -0.53 6.77
CA MET A 41 -5.89 0.18 5.57
C MET A 41 -5.56 1.65 5.88
N VAL A 42 -6.42 2.35 6.62
CA VAL A 42 -6.20 3.75 7.03
C VAL A 42 -4.94 3.88 7.88
N LYS A 43 -4.73 2.96 8.82
CA LYS A 43 -3.51 2.95 9.64
C LYS A 43 -2.26 2.75 8.79
N GLN A 44 -2.27 1.80 7.86
CA GLN A 44 -1.14 1.53 6.97
C GLN A 44 -0.82 2.73 6.06
N ILE A 45 -1.83 3.40 5.51
CA ILE A 45 -1.63 4.61 4.70
C ILE A 45 -1.04 5.75 5.54
N LYS A 46 -1.49 5.90 6.79
CA LYS A 46 -0.95 6.91 7.72
C LYS A 46 0.52 6.65 8.02
N ASP A 47 0.88 5.40 8.30
CA ASP A 47 2.27 5.00 8.57
C ASP A 47 3.16 5.20 7.33
N LEU A 48 2.66 4.86 6.14
CA LEU A 48 3.34 5.12 4.86
C LEU A 48 3.56 6.61 4.64
N THR A 49 2.53 7.44 4.83
CA THR A 49 2.62 8.90 4.70
C THR A 49 3.69 9.47 5.64
N GLN A 50 3.72 8.99 6.89
CA GLN A 50 4.73 9.41 7.86
C GLN A 50 6.14 9.01 7.43
N LYS A 51 6.33 7.78 6.95
CA LYS A 51 7.64 7.33 6.42
C LYS A 51 8.07 8.17 5.22
N LEU A 52 7.19 8.43 4.26
CA LEU A 52 7.49 9.26 3.10
C LEU A 52 7.85 10.70 3.50
N SER A 53 7.25 11.24 4.56
CA SER A 53 7.60 12.58 5.07
C SER A 53 9.02 12.70 5.62
N THR A 54 9.68 11.58 5.92
CA THR A 54 11.08 11.55 6.37
C THR A 54 12.09 11.43 5.23
N ILE A 55 11.62 11.15 4.01
CA ILE A 55 12.48 11.08 2.83
C ILE A 55 12.68 12.51 2.33
N GLN A 56 13.93 12.98 2.31
CA GLN A 56 14.28 14.25 1.71
C GLN A 56 14.11 14.12 0.19
N ASN A 57 13.39 15.07 -0.42
CA ASN A 57 13.39 15.22 -1.86
C ASN A 57 14.71 15.90 -2.23
N ASP A 58 15.69 15.13 -2.69
CA ASP A 58 16.89 15.66 -3.35
C ASP A 58 16.52 16.34 -4.69
#